data_AF-A0A7C5W2T0-F1
#
_entry.id   AF-A0A7C5W2T0-F1
#
_cell.length_a   1.000
_cell.length_b   1.000
_cell.length_c   1.000
_cell.angle_alpha   90.00
_cell.angle_beta   90.00
_cell.angle_gamma   90.00
#
_symmetry.space_group_name_H-M   'P 1'
#
loop_
_entity.id
_entity.type
_entity.pdbx_description
1 polymer ?
#
loop_
_entity_poly.entity_id
_entity_poly.type
_entity_poly.pdbx_seq_one_letter_code
_entity_poly.pdbx_strand_id
1 'polypeptide(L)'
;MNELLKIFKALSDETRLKIIDSLSKSELCVNELAETIGTTQPNASFHLGILLEAGLITGRQSGKNIFYSLKTSDLFIRLLLLGIAERLKSTNFNEEIFNSNNRCGLKPKLCKRRAFFNKENNMNNESGRGLGAGGFCVCPSCGEKIPHKSGMPCKNEVCPKCGKRMVREGGYHYRLIKEREEKDEDTNGNK
;
A
#
# COMPACT_ATOMS: atom_id res chain seq x y z
N MET A 1 31.65 -2.76 1.52
CA MET A 1 31.18 -1.46 2.07
C MET A 1 29.82 -1.05 1.53
N ASN A 2 29.60 -1.06 0.21
CA ASN A 2 28.31 -0.67 -0.41
C ASN A 2 27.10 -1.49 0.08
N GLU A 3 27.24 -2.80 0.26
CA GLU A 3 26.16 -3.66 0.76
C GLU A 3 25.73 -3.30 2.19
N LEU A 4 26.69 -3.09 3.10
CA LEU A 4 26.40 -2.62 4.46
C LEU A 4 25.70 -1.25 4.45
N LEU A 5 26.13 -0.32 3.58
CA LEU A 5 25.46 0.98 3.44
C LEU A 5 24.01 0.85 2.98
N LYS A 6 23.71 -0.06 2.04
CA LYS A 6 22.33 -0.33 1.61
C LYS A 6 21.49 -0.85 2.77
N ILE A 7 22.02 -1.80 3.54
CA ILE A 7 21.34 -2.37 4.72
C ILE A 7 21.02 -1.27 5.73
N PHE A 8 22.02 -0.48 6.15
CA PHE A 8 21.79 0.55 7.17
C PHE A 8 20.88 1.68 6.67
N LYS A 9 20.96 2.08 5.39
CA LYS A 9 20.00 3.02 4.78
C LYS A 9 18.57 2.46 4.76
N ALA A 10 18.42 1.17 4.46
CA ALA A 10 17.13 0.51 4.52
C ALA A 10 16.59 0.41 5.95
N LEU A 11 17.45 0.31 6.98
CA LEU A 11 17.02 0.24 8.38
C LEU A 11 16.76 1.62 9.02
N SER A 12 17.25 2.71 8.43
CA SER A 12 17.13 4.07 8.98
C SER A 12 15.78 4.75 8.70
N ASP A 13 14.67 4.02 8.85
CA ASP A 13 13.30 4.51 8.59
C ASP A 13 12.27 3.80 9.44
N GLU A 14 11.40 4.58 10.06
CA GLU A 14 10.42 4.10 11.02
C GLU A 14 9.45 3.08 10.41
N THR A 15 8.92 3.33 9.20
CA THR A 15 7.96 2.44 8.55
C THR A 15 8.59 1.09 8.22
N ARG A 16 9.85 1.10 7.75
CA ARG A 16 10.60 -0.13 7.46
C ARG A 16 10.91 -0.92 8.73
N LEU A 17 11.22 -0.26 9.84
CA LEU A 17 11.40 -0.91 11.14
C LEU A 17 10.09 -1.55 11.63
N LYS A 18 8.93 -0.89 11.46
CA LYS A 18 7.61 -1.49 11.77
C LYS A 18 7.30 -2.72 10.93
N ILE A 19 7.66 -2.70 9.64
CA ILE A 19 7.54 -3.87 8.76
C ILE A 19 8.41 -5.02 9.28
N ILE A 20 9.67 -4.75 9.64
CA ILE A 20 10.57 -5.77 10.18
C ILE A 20 10.04 -6.37 11.49
N ASP A 21 9.54 -5.53 12.42
CA ASP A 21 8.92 -6.02 13.64
C ASP A 21 7.71 -6.92 13.35
N SER A 22 6.83 -6.50 12.45
CA SER A 22 5.65 -7.28 12.05
C SER A 22 6.06 -8.63 11.44
N LEU A 23 7.04 -8.63 10.54
CA LEU A 23 7.56 -9.83 9.88
C LEU A 23 8.38 -10.75 10.79
N SER A 24 8.89 -10.23 11.92
CA SER A 24 9.57 -11.04 12.94
C SER A 24 8.62 -12.01 13.65
N LYS A 25 7.32 -11.72 13.61
CA LYS A 25 6.28 -12.48 14.27
C LYS A 25 5.59 -13.48 13.31
N SER A 26 5.33 -13.10 12.05
CA SER A 26 4.81 -13.99 11.00
C SER A 26 5.07 -13.49 9.58
N GLU A 27 4.91 -14.36 8.58
CA GLU A 27 4.85 -13.91 7.18
C GLU A 27 3.55 -13.14 6.92
N LEU A 28 3.61 -12.05 6.15
CA LEU A 28 2.47 -11.17 5.85
C LEU A 28 2.50 -10.72 4.39
N CYS A 29 1.34 -10.53 3.78
CA CYS A 29 1.21 -9.90 2.47
C CYS A 29 1.17 -8.37 2.57
N VAL A 30 1.30 -7.69 1.43
CA VAL A 30 1.32 -6.21 1.38
C VAL A 30 0.09 -5.55 1.99
N ASN A 31 -1.09 -6.18 1.88
CA ASN A 31 -2.33 -5.64 2.44
C ASN A 31 -2.32 -5.70 3.97
N GLU A 32 -1.95 -6.86 4.52
CA GLU A 32 -1.87 -7.08 5.96
C GLU A 32 -0.83 -6.16 6.60
N LEU A 33 0.32 -5.98 5.93
CA LEU A 33 1.34 -5.03 6.38
C LEU A 33 0.84 -3.59 6.38
N ALA A 34 0.17 -3.16 5.29
CA ALA A 34 -0.38 -1.82 5.19
C ALA A 34 -1.40 -1.53 6.31
N GLU A 35 -2.27 -2.50 6.61
CA GLU A 35 -3.22 -2.42 7.72
C GLU A 35 -2.53 -2.39 9.08
N THR A 36 -1.56 -3.29 9.31
CA THR A 36 -0.86 -3.44 10.59
C THR A 36 -0.08 -2.18 10.97
N ILE A 37 0.59 -1.55 10.00
CA ILE A 37 1.44 -0.37 10.24
C ILE A 37 0.72 0.96 10.03
N GLY A 38 -0.57 0.92 9.64
CA GLY A 38 -1.39 2.12 9.42
C GLY A 38 -0.96 2.96 8.22
N THR A 39 -0.60 2.32 7.10
CA THR A 39 -0.19 3.02 5.86
C THR A 39 -0.98 2.56 4.64
N THR A 40 -0.74 3.20 3.48
CA THR A 40 -1.39 2.80 2.23
C THR A 40 -0.65 1.66 1.54
N GLN A 41 -1.37 0.80 0.81
CA GLN A 41 -0.77 -0.31 0.06
C GLN A 41 0.37 0.13 -0.90
N PRO A 42 0.27 1.23 -1.67
CA PRO A 42 1.37 1.70 -2.51
C PRO A 42 2.61 2.08 -1.70
N ASN A 43 2.43 2.71 -0.53
CA ASN A 43 3.54 3.09 0.33
C ASN A 43 4.20 1.86 0.99
N ALA A 44 3.39 0.91 1.48
CA ALA A 44 3.89 -0.37 1.98
C ALA A 44 4.69 -1.13 0.91
N SER A 45 4.17 -1.17 -0.33
CA SER A 45 4.86 -1.81 -1.46
C SER A 45 6.20 -1.13 -1.79
N PHE A 46 6.27 0.20 -1.70
CA PHE A 46 7.52 0.95 -1.90
C PHE A 46 8.57 0.57 -0.85
N HIS A 47 8.19 0.56 0.43
CA HIS A 47 9.09 0.16 1.52
C HIS A 47 9.54 -1.30 1.43
N LEU A 48 8.65 -2.21 1.02
CA LEU A 48 8.98 -3.61 0.76
C LEU A 48 10.01 -3.77 -0.36
N GLY A 49 9.90 -2.96 -1.43
CA GLY A 49 10.90 -2.94 -2.50
C GLY A 49 12.30 -2.64 -1.99
N ILE A 50 12.44 -1.59 -1.17
CA ILE A 50 13.72 -1.20 -0.56
C ILE A 50 14.29 -2.33 0.33
N LEU A 51 13.43 -2.98 1.13
CA LEU A 51 13.86 -4.07 2.01
C LEU A 51 14.27 -5.34 1.24
N LEU A 52 13.62 -5.63 0.10
CA LEU A 52 14.00 -6.71 -0.81
C LEU A 52 15.36 -6.41 -1.47
N GLU A 53 15.54 -5.20 -1.98
CA GLU A 53 16.79 -4.76 -2.61
C GLU A 53 17.97 -4.77 -1.62
N ALA A 54 17.72 -4.45 -0.36
CA ALA A 54 18.70 -4.55 0.73
C ALA A 54 18.93 -6.00 1.22
N GLY A 55 18.16 -6.97 0.72
CA GLY A 55 18.30 -8.38 1.08
C GLY A 55 17.86 -8.71 2.51
N LEU A 56 17.02 -7.88 3.13
CA LEU A 56 16.56 -8.07 4.52
C LEU A 56 15.31 -8.96 4.61
N ILE A 57 14.53 -9.02 3.53
CA ILE A 57 13.32 -9.82 3.44
C ILE A 57 13.31 -10.67 2.17
N THR A 58 12.42 -11.66 2.12
CA THR A 58 12.15 -12.47 0.93
C THR A 58 10.65 -12.50 0.67
N GLY A 59 10.27 -12.68 -0.61
CA GLY A 59 8.88 -12.82 -1.03
C GLY A 59 8.61 -14.21 -1.59
N ARG A 60 7.51 -14.83 -1.17
CA ARG A 60 7.02 -16.10 -1.71
C ARG A 60 5.63 -15.91 -2.28
N GLN A 61 5.42 -16.36 -3.52
CA GLN A 61 4.11 -16.31 -4.14
C GLN A 61 3.21 -17.41 -3.56
N SER A 62 1.99 -17.04 -3.16
CA SER A 62 0.95 -17.96 -2.72
C SER A 62 -0.39 -17.52 -3.30
N GLY A 63 -0.83 -18.23 -4.33
CA GLY A 63 -2.01 -17.85 -5.11
C GLY A 63 -1.82 -16.49 -5.79
N LYS A 64 -2.72 -15.53 -5.49
CA LYS A 64 -2.69 -14.18 -6.07
C LYS A 64 -1.85 -13.18 -5.28
N ASN A 65 -1.36 -13.58 -4.11
CA ASN A 65 -0.65 -12.71 -3.18
C ASN A 65 0.83 -13.12 -3.09
N ILE A 66 1.67 -12.15 -2.73
CA ILE A 66 3.05 -12.39 -2.32
C ILE A 66 3.10 -12.19 -0.81
N PHE A 67 3.63 -13.19 -0.11
CA PHE A 67 3.87 -13.16 1.33
C PHE A 67 5.34 -12.88 1.58
N TYR A 68 5.62 -11.96 2.48
CA TYR A 68 6.97 -11.54 2.83
C TYR A 68 7.38 -12.14 4.17
N SER A 69 8.66 -12.44 4.31
CA SER A 69 9.28 -12.96 5.54
C SER A 69 10.68 -12.40 5.70
N LEU A 70 11.21 -12.39 6.93
CA LEU A 70 12.59 -12.01 7.19
C LEU A 70 13.57 -12.99 6.53
N LYS A 71 14.62 -12.47 5.89
CA LYS A 71 15.68 -13.30 5.31
C LYS A 71 16.65 -13.73 6.41
N THR A 72 16.59 -15.00 6.80
CA THR A 72 17.41 -15.56 7.89
C THR A 72 18.53 -16.49 7.42
N SER A 73 18.76 -16.57 6.11
CA SER A 73 19.80 -17.43 5.52
C SER A 73 21.23 -16.97 5.84
N ASP A 74 21.42 -15.67 6.02
CA ASP A 74 22.71 -15.06 6.36
C ASP A 74 22.80 -14.82 7.88
N LEU A 75 23.90 -15.24 8.51
CA LEU A 75 24.07 -15.16 9.96
C LEU A 75 24.11 -13.71 10.46
N PHE A 76 24.79 -12.81 9.76
CA PHE A 76 24.86 -11.40 10.12
C PHE A 76 23.47 -10.76 10.05
N ILE A 77 22.75 -10.97 8.94
CA ILE A 77 21.38 -10.45 8.77
C ILE A 77 20.45 -11.02 9.83
N ARG A 78 20.55 -12.32 10.12
CA ARG A 78 19.74 -12.97 11.16
C ARG A 78 19.95 -12.34 12.54
N LEU A 79 21.20 -12.17 12.96
CA LEU A 79 21.52 -11.57 14.27
C LEU A 79 21.09 -10.11 14.33
N LEU A 80 21.31 -9.35 13.25
CA LEU A 80 20.89 -7.96 13.14
C LEU A 80 19.37 -7.81 13.29
N LEU A 81 18.59 -8.58 12.51
CA LEU A 81 17.14 -8.51 12.54
C LEU A 81 16.56 -8.97 13.89
N LEU A 82 17.14 -10.01 14.51
CA LEU A 82 16.74 -10.45 15.84
C LEU A 82 17.01 -9.36 16.90
N GLY A 83 18.18 -8.73 16.86
CA GLY A 83 18.53 -7.64 17.77
C GLY A 83 17.62 -6.42 17.61
N ILE A 84 17.25 -6.08 16.37
CA ILE A 84 16.29 -5.00 16.09
C ILE A 84 14.90 -5.37 16.63
N ALA A 85 14.39 -6.56 16.30
CA ALA A 85 13.08 -7.00 16.75
C ALA A 85 12.97 -7.05 18.28
N GLU A 86 14.01 -7.49 18.99
CA GLU A 86 14.07 -7.46 20.45
C GLU A 86 13.94 -6.03 21.01
N ARG A 87 14.59 -5.05 20.38
CA ARG A 87 14.55 -3.64 20.80
C ARG A 87 13.25 -2.93 20.47
N LEU A 88 12.52 -3.37 19.44
CA LEU A 88 11.25 -2.75 19.03
C LEU A 88 10.05 -3.19 19.90
N LYS A 89 10.15 -4.34 20.60
CA LYS A 89 9.11 -4.85 21.52
C LYS A 89 8.71 -3.89 22.65
N SER A 90 9.50 -2.84 22.93
CA SER A 90 9.15 -1.80 23.92
C SER A 90 8.19 -0.73 23.41
N THR A 91 7.80 -0.76 22.13
CA THR A 91 6.81 0.16 21.55
C THR A 91 5.48 -0.55 21.42
N ASN A 92 4.44 -0.04 22.09
CA ASN A 92 3.08 -0.60 22.11
C ASN A 92 2.51 -0.72 20.69
N PHE A 93 2.70 -1.87 20.04
CA PHE A 93 1.99 -2.25 18.81
C PHE A 93 0.92 -3.26 19.16
N ASN A 94 -0.33 -2.96 18.77
CA ASN A 94 -1.55 -3.70 19.06
C ASN A 94 -1.36 -5.23 18.96
N GLU A 95 -1.21 -5.90 20.11
CA GLU A 95 -1.10 -7.36 20.21
C GLU A 95 -2.37 -8.10 19.74
N GLU A 96 -3.48 -7.37 19.52
CA GLU A 96 -4.76 -7.96 19.09
C GLU A 96 -4.76 -8.53 17.66
N ILE A 97 -3.78 -8.20 16.81
CA ILE A 97 -3.73 -8.68 15.40
C ILE A 97 -3.16 -10.11 15.29
N PHE A 98 -2.36 -10.56 16.26
CA PHE A 98 -1.63 -11.83 16.16
C PHE A 98 -2.42 -13.09 16.57
N ASN A 99 -3.59 -12.92 17.20
CA ASN A 99 -4.38 -14.02 17.75
C ASN A 99 -5.51 -14.53 16.84
N SER A 100 -5.32 -14.53 15.52
CA SER A 100 -6.19 -15.29 14.62
C SER A 100 -5.43 -16.44 13.96
N ASN A 101 -5.66 -17.65 14.48
CA ASN A 101 -5.39 -18.89 13.78
C ASN A 101 -6.24 -18.96 12.50
N ASN A 102 -5.79 -18.32 11.42
CA ASN A 102 -6.30 -18.54 10.06
C ASN A 102 -5.12 -18.56 9.08
N ARG A 103 -4.23 -19.54 9.33
CA ARG A 103 -3.27 -20.05 8.34
C ARG A 103 -4.04 -20.82 7.26
N CYS A 104 -4.50 -20.21 6.17
CA CYS A 104 -4.68 -20.97 4.92
C CYS A 104 -4.98 -20.11 3.68
N GLY A 105 -4.51 -20.62 2.54
CA GLY A 105 -4.95 -20.22 1.22
C GLY A 105 -6.45 -20.43 1.04
N LEU A 106 -7.13 -19.30 0.79
CA LEU A 106 -8.43 -19.10 0.15
C LEU A 106 -9.72 -19.67 0.82
N LYS A 107 -10.59 -18.69 1.15
CA LYS A 107 -11.96 -18.65 1.70
C LYS A 107 -12.92 -19.81 1.33
N PRO A 108 -13.99 -20.01 2.14
CA PRO A 108 -15.28 -19.49 1.65
C PRO A 108 -16.24 -18.95 2.74
N LYS A 109 -16.77 -17.74 2.46
CA LYS A 109 -18.01 -17.12 2.96
C LYS A 109 -18.08 -16.72 4.45
N LEU A 110 -17.70 -15.45 4.69
CA LEU A 110 -17.91 -14.64 5.92
C LEU A 110 -17.14 -15.11 7.15
N CYS A 111 -16.44 -14.23 7.87
CA CYS A 111 -16.38 -14.35 9.35
C CYS A 111 -15.89 -13.03 9.98
N LYS A 112 -16.65 -11.93 9.92
CA LYS A 112 -17.62 -11.49 10.96
C LYS A 112 -17.11 -11.41 12.41
N ARG A 113 -15.86 -10.97 12.65
CA ARG A 113 -15.48 -10.25 13.89
C ARG A 113 -14.55 -9.11 13.44
N ARG A 114 -14.95 -7.85 13.43
CA ARG A 114 -15.61 -7.07 14.48
C ARG A 114 -16.53 -6.05 13.80
N ALA A 115 -17.80 -6.04 14.20
CA ALA A 115 -18.75 -5.00 13.85
C ALA A 115 -18.19 -3.64 14.28
N PHE A 116 -18.18 -2.64 13.38
CA PHE A 116 -18.49 -1.23 13.62
C PHE A 116 -18.47 -0.53 12.25
N PHE A 117 -19.44 0.35 12.00
CA PHE A 117 -19.78 1.02 10.73
C PHE A 117 -20.59 0.22 9.70
N ASN A 118 -21.85 -0.05 10.06
CA ASN A 118 -22.94 0.18 9.12
C ASN A 118 -23.12 1.69 8.94
N LYS A 119 -23.03 2.18 7.71
CA LYS A 119 -24.04 3.10 7.17
C LYS A 119 -24.18 2.84 5.67
N GLU A 120 -25.42 2.56 5.32
CA GLU A 120 -25.94 2.25 4.00
C GLU A 120 -25.61 3.37 3.01
N ASN A 121 -25.21 3.01 1.78
CA ASN A 121 -26.13 3.15 0.64
C ASN A 121 -25.48 2.77 -0.69
N ASN A 122 -26.21 1.89 -1.37
CA ASN A 122 -26.48 1.83 -2.80
C ASN A 122 -25.39 1.42 -3.82
N MET A 123 -25.79 0.36 -4.54
CA MET A 123 -25.61 0.10 -5.96
C MET A 123 -24.21 -0.25 -6.51
N ASN A 124 -24.18 -1.47 -7.08
CA ASN A 124 -23.44 -1.87 -8.27
C ASN A 124 -21.92 -1.72 -8.23
N ASN A 125 -21.23 -2.72 -7.67
CA ASN A 125 -19.81 -2.88 -7.92
C ASN A 125 -19.51 -4.27 -8.47
N GLU A 126 -19.74 -4.41 -9.77
CA GLU A 126 -18.91 -5.25 -10.60
C GLU A 126 -17.43 -4.83 -10.48
N SER A 127 -16.55 -5.78 -10.73
CA SER A 127 -15.14 -5.61 -11.12
C SER A 127 -14.09 -5.41 -10.02
N GLY A 128 -13.59 -6.54 -9.55
CA GLY A 128 -12.16 -6.64 -9.22
C GLY A 128 -11.29 -6.52 -10.48
N ARG A 129 -10.09 -5.95 -10.27
CA ARG A 129 -8.95 -5.76 -11.20
C ARG A 129 -9.08 -4.59 -12.18
N GLY A 130 -8.49 -3.46 -11.75
CA GLY A 130 -8.36 -2.24 -12.54
C GLY A 130 -7.44 -2.41 -13.76
N LEU A 131 -8.05 -2.74 -14.88
CA LEU A 131 -7.63 -2.45 -16.27
C LEU A 131 -8.90 -2.28 -17.11
N GLY A 132 -9.88 -1.54 -16.58
CA GLY A 132 -11.22 -1.43 -17.19
C GLY A 132 -11.15 -0.86 -18.61
N ALA A 133 -11.87 -1.48 -19.54
CA ALA A 133 -11.83 -1.19 -20.98
C ALA A 133 -12.48 0.15 -21.40
N GLY A 134 -12.64 1.11 -20.47
CA GLY A 134 -13.36 2.34 -20.75
C GLY A 134 -13.19 3.41 -19.67
N GLY A 135 -13.92 4.51 -19.80
CA GLY A 135 -13.81 5.70 -18.95
C GLY A 135 -12.83 6.74 -19.49
N PHE A 136 -12.54 7.76 -18.67
CA PHE A 136 -11.70 8.88 -19.09
C PHE A 136 -10.51 9.08 -18.15
N CYS A 137 -9.40 9.55 -18.71
CA CYS A 137 -8.30 10.12 -17.97
C CYS A 137 -8.48 11.64 -17.94
N VAL A 138 -8.39 12.23 -16.74
CA VAL A 138 -8.56 13.66 -16.48
C VAL A 138 -7.24 14.24 -15.99
N CYS A 139 -6.88 15.41 -16.52
CA CYS A 139 -5.70 16.15 -16.10
C CYS A 139 -5.96 16.89 -14.78
N PRO A 140 -5.17 16.67 -13.72
CA PRO A 140 -5.35 17.30 -12.41
C PRO A 140 -4.97 18.79 -12.37
N SER A 141 -4.63 19.41 -13.49
CA SER A 141 -4.14 20.79 -13.50
C SER A 141 -4.79 21.70 -14.53
N CYS A 142 -5.40 21.14 -15.57
CA CYS A 142 -6.11 21.93 -16.57
C CYS A 142 -7.49 21.36 -16.91
N GLY A 143 -7.92 20.29 -16.23
CA GLY A 143 -9.22 19.65 -16.44
C GLY A 143 -9.38 18.85 -17.73
N GLU A 144 -8.35 18.82 -18.60
CA GLU A 144 -8.41 18.15 -19.90
C GLU A 144 -8.78 16.67 -19.76
N LYS A 145 -9.74 16.20 -20.57
CA LYS A 145 -10.36 14.89 -20.44
C LYS A 145 -10.18 14.10 -21.74
N ILE A 146 -9.48 12.97 -21.67
CA ILE A 146 -9.22 12.10 -22.82
C ILE A 146 -9.77 10.68 -22.56
N PRO A 147 -10.17 9.93 -23.61
CA PRO A 147 -10.62 8.56 -23.45
C PRO A 147 -9.49 7.68 -22.91
N HIS A 148 -9.81 6.80 -21.95
CA HIS A 148 -8.83 5.89 -21.37
C HIS A 148 -8.38 4.83 -22.39
N LYS A 149 -7.07 4.66 -22.54
CA LYS A 149 -6.50 3.64 -23.39
C LYS A 149 -6.37 2.29 -22.67
N SER A 150 -7.05 1.27 -23.18
CA SER A 150 -6.96 -0.10 -22.68
C SER A 150 -5.51 -0.59 -22.63
N GLY A 151 -5.14 -1.24 -21.51
CA GLY A 151 -3.80 -1.77 -21.29
C GLY A 151 -2.76 -0.76 -20.80
N MET A 152 -3.08 0.54 -20.71
CA MET A 152 -2.19 1.56 -20.17
C MET A 152 -2.84 2.30 -18.99
N PRO A 153 -2.25 2.28 -17.78
CA PRO A 153 -2.77 3.07 -16.66
C PRO A 153 -2.76 4.57 -16.96
N CYS A 154 -3.80 5.33 -16.59
CA CYS A 154 -3.85 6.79 -16.81
C CYS A 154 -2.61 7.53 -16.27
N LYS A 155 -2.00 7.02 -15.18
CA LYS A 155 -0.78 7.62 -14.61
C LYS A 155 0.45 7.58 -15.54
N ASN A 156 0.44 6.71 -16.55
CA ASN A 156 1.48 6.62 -17.57
C ASN A 156 1.15 7.51 -18.78
N GLU A 157 -0.08 8.01 -18.89
CA GLU A 157 -0.46 8.97 -19.92
C GLU A 157 -0.16 10.41 -19.48
N VAL A 158 0.15 11.24 -20.47
CA VAL A 158 0.55 12.63 -20.31
C VAL A 158 -0.51 13.51 -20.99
N CYS A 159 -0.95 14.56 -20.29
CA CYS A 159 -1.94 15.49 -20.79
C CYS A 159 -1.43 16.24 -22.03
N PRO A 160 -2.18 16.25 -23.16
CA PRO A 160 -1.77 16.94 -24.38
C PRO A 160 -1.73 18.46 -24.25
N LYS A 161 -2.45 19.01 -23.26
CA LYS A 161 -2.57 20.47 -23.04
C LYS A 161 -1.46 21.04 -22.16
N CYS A 162 -1.00 20.32 -21.14
CA CYS A 162 -0.06 20.87 -20.14
C CYS A 162 1.08 19.93 -19.72
N GLY A 163 1.18 18.73 -20.29
CA GLY A 163 2.30 17.82 -20.04
C GLY A 163 2.30 17.11 -18.68
N LYS A 164 1.26 17.25 -17.85
CA LYS A 164 1.17 16.54 -16.55
C LYS A 164 0.57 15.14 -16.69
N ARG A 165 0.95 14.24 -15.77
CA ARG A 165 0.39 12.89 -15.70
C ARG A 165 -1.10 12.91 -15.41
N MET A 166 -1.84 12.00 -16.05
CA MET A 166 -3.29 11.96 -15.95
C MET A 166 -3.79 11.05 -14.82
N VAL A 167 -5.00 11.33 -14.34
CA VAL A 167 -5.68 10.57 -13.27
C VAL A 167 -6.97 9.97 -13.82
N ARG A 168 -7.40 8.83 -13.32
CA ARG A 168 -8.66 8.20 -13.76
C ARG A 168 -9.88 8.89 -13.14
N GLU A 169 -10.84 9.28 -13.98
CA GLU A 169 -12.12 9.82 -13.54
C GLU A 169 -12.85 8.85 -12.60
N GLY A 170 -13.43 9.37 -11.51
CA GLY A 170 -14.09 8.58 -10.46
C GLY A 170 -13.16 7.84 -9.48
N GLY A 171 -11.85 7.81 -9.76
CA GLY A 171 -10.86 7.23 -8.86
C GLY A 171 -10.66 8.01 -7.56
N TYR A 172 -9.94 7.43 -6.59
CA TYR A 172 -9.62 8.07 -5.31
C TYR A 172 -8.94 9.43 -5.48
N HIS A 173 -7.87 9.49 -6.28
CA HIS A 173 -7.15 10.73 -6.51
C HIS A 173 -7.98 11.78 -7.27
N TYR A 174 -8.93 11.36 -8.12
CA TYR A 174 -9.84 12.28 -8.79
C TYR A 174 -10.77 12.97 -7.80
N ARG A 175 -11.31 12.22 -6.83
CA ARG A 175 -12.16 12.77 -5.76
C ARG A 175 -11.40 13.78 -4.88
N LEU A 176 -10.16 13.48 -4.50
CA LEU A 176 -9.33 14.43 -3.75
C LEU A 176 -9.06 15.75 -4.50
N ILE A 177 -9.01 15.73 -5.84
CA ILE A 177 -8.84 16.94 -6.65
C ILE A 177 -10.14 17.75 -6.60
N LYS A 178 -11.29 17.10 -6.79
CA LYS A 178 -12.60 17.75 -6.72
C LYS A 178 -12.88 18.37 -5.36
N GLU A 179 -12.59 17.65 -4.29
CA GLU A 179 -12.71 18.16 -2.92
C GLU A 179 -11.82 19.38 -2.63
N ARG A 180 -10.73 19.58 -3.39
CA ARG A 180 -9.88 20.79 -3.30
C ARG A 180 -10.45 21.93 -4.13
N GLU A 181 -10.87 21.64 -5.36
CA GLU A 181 -11.53 22.62 -6.24
C GLU A 181 -12.78 23.22 -5.57
N GLU A 182 -13.62 22.38 -4.94
CA GLU A 182 -14.82 22.83 -4.20
C GLU A 182 -14.47 23.75 -3.02
N LYS A 183 -13.38 23.45 -2.29
CA LYS A 183 -12.91 24.32 -1.20
C LYS A 183 -12.35 25.65 -1.71
N ASP A 184 -11.63 25.62 -2.83
CA ASP A 184 -11.08 26.82 -3.45
C ASP A 184 -12.21 27.72 -4.00
N GLU A 185 -13.32 27.14 -4.48
CA GLU A 185 -14.54 27.85 -4.89
C GLU A 185 -15.25 28.53 -3.70
N ASP A 186 -15.43 27.83 -2.57
CA ASP A 186 -16.03 28.40 -1.35
C ASP A 186 -15.23 29.57 -0.77
N THR A 187 -13.90 29.58 -0.96
CA THR A 187 -13.04 30.67 -0.45
C THR A 187 -13.04 31.92 -1.36
N ASN A 188 -13.35 31.77 -2.65
CA ASN A 188 -13.39 32.86 -3.62
C ASN A 188 -14.78 33.45 -3.86
N GLY A 189 -15.85 32.78 -3.39
CA GLY A 189 -17.23 33.25 -3.49
C GLY A 189 -17.68 34.22 -2.38
N ASN A 190 -16.81 34.53 -1.42
CA ASN A 190 -17.11 35.41 -0.29
C ASN A 190 -16.25 36.70 -0.28
N LYS A 191 -15.99 37.24 -1.48
CA LYS A 191 -15.25 38.48 -1.69
C LYS A 191 -15.96 39.40 -2.69
#